data_AF-P00137-F1
#
_entry.id   AF-P00137-F1
#
_cell.length_a   1.000
_cell.length_b   1.000
_cell.length_c   1.000
_cell.angle_alpha   90.00
_cell.angle_beta   90.00
_cell.angle_gamma   90.00
#
_symmetry.space_group_name_H-M   'P 1'
#
loop_
_entity.id
_entity.type
_entity.pdbx_description
1 polymer ?
#
loop_
_entity_poly.entity_id
_entity_poly.type
_entity_poly.pdbx_seq_one_letter_code
_entity_poly.pdbx_strand_id
1 'polypeptide(L)' 'ADVVTYENKKGNVTFDHKAHAEKLGCDACHEGTPAKIAIDKKSAHKDACKTCHKSNNGPTKCGGCHIK' A
#
# COMPACT_ATOMS: atom_id res chain seq x y z
N ALA A 1 9.16 -8.94 2.74
CA ALA A 1 9.11 -9.03 1.27
C ALA A 1 9.50 -7.67 0.74
N ASP A 2 10.38 -7.59 -0.25
CA ASP A 2 10.82 -6.28 -0.76
C ASP A 2 9.72 -5.63 -1.60
N VAL A 3 9.02 -6.44 -2.40
CA VAL A 3 7.91 -6.01 -3.27
C VAL A 3 6.74 -6.98 -3.13
N VAL A 4 5.53 -6.44 -3.06
CA VAL A 4 4.27 -7.20 -3.04
C VAL A 4 3.40 -6.72 -4.21
N THR A 5 2.94 -7.64 -5.05
CA THR A 5 2.06 -7.31 -6.18
C THR A 5 0.64 -7.75 -5.89
N TYR A 6 -0.31 -6.81 -5.97
CA TYR A 6 -1.74 -7.09 -5.92
C TYR A 6 -2.32 -7.12 -7.33
N GLU A 7 -2.45 -8.33 -7.87
CA GLU A 7 -3.01 -8.55 -9.20
C GLU A 7 -4.50 -8.22 -9.25
N ASN A 8 -4.93 -7.47 -10.26
CA ASN A 8 -6.34 -7.21 -10.49
C ASN A 8 -6.61 -6.77 -11.94
N LYS A 9 -7.87 -6.91 -12.37
CA LYS A 9 -8.31 -6.60 -13.75
C LYS A 9 -8.18 -5.13 -14.18
N LYS A 10 -7.88 -4.21 -13.26
CA LYS A 10 -7.73 -2.77 -13.55
C LYS A 10 -6.27 -2.33 -13.70
N GLY A 11 -5.32 -3.25 -13.54
CA GLY A 11 -3.88 -2.99 -13.51
C GLY A 11 -3.32 -3.41 -12.16
N ASN A 12 -2.18 -4.08 -12.18
CA ASN A 12 -1.48 -4.55 -10.99
C ASN A 12 -1.10 -3.37 -10.11
N VAL A 13 -1.24 -3.54 -8.79
CA VAL A 13 -0.75 -2.58 -7.81
C VAL A 13 0.52 -3.16 -7.20
N THR A 14 1.65 -2.56 -7.52
CA THR A 14 2.95 -2.94 -6.96
C THR A 14 3.22 -2.11 -5.71
N PHE A 15 3.31 -2.79 -4.57
CA PHE A 15 3.67 -2.21 -3.29
C PHE A 15 5.14 -2.49 -3.00
N ASP A 16 5.98 -1.46 -3.14
CA ASP A 16 7.37 -1.50 -2.72
C ASP A 16 7.45 -1.39 -1.19
N HIS A 17 7.32 -2.54 -0.52
CA HIS A 17 7.30 -2.65 0.92
C HIS A 17 8.62 -2.15 1.53
N LYS A 18 9.76 -2.40 0.87
CA LYS A 18 11.06 -1.91 1.33
C LYS A 18 11.12 -0.39 1.33
N ALA A 19 10.72 0.27 0.24
CA ALA A 19 10.72 1.73 0.15
C ALA A 19 9.77 2.39 1.16
N HIS A 20 8.66 1.73 1.51
CA HIS A 20 7.77 2.23 2.57
C HIS A 20 8.40 2.07 3.96
N ALA A 21 8.99 0.90 4.25
CA ALA A 21 9.63 0.64 5.54
C ALA A 21 10.80 1.60 5.81
N GLU A 22 11.59 1.94 4.80
CA GLU A 22 12.69 2.90 4.90
C GLU A 22 12.23 4.34 5.23
N LYS A 23 10.97 4.69 4.92
CA LYS A 23 10.43 6.06 5.09
C LYS A 23 9.51 6.23 6.30
N LEU A 24 8.75 5.21 6.66
CA LEU A 24 7.61 5.33 7.59
C LEU A 24 7.80 4.61 8.94
N GLY A 25 8.74 3.66 9.03
CA GLY A 25 8.78 2.73 10.17
C GLY A 25 7.71 1.62 10.09
N CYS A 26 7.88 0.55 10.87
CA CYS A 26 6.99 -0.61 10.82
C CYS A 26 5.59 -0.32 11.41
N ASP A 27 5.54 0.52 12.45
CA ASP A 27 4.37 0.92 13.21
C ASP A 27 3.38 1.77 12.40
N ALA A 28 3.82 2.36 11.29
CA ALA A 28 2.94 3.06 10.36
C ALA A 28 1.90 2.16 9.68
N CYS A 29 2.10 0.84 9.68
CA CYS A 29 1.16 -0.13 9.10
C CYS A 29 0.90 -1.34 10.00
N HIS A 30 1.85 -1.75 10.84
CA HIS A 30 1.75 -2.91 11.70
C HIS A 30 1.54 -2.51 13.17
N GLU A 31 0.44 -2.97 13.75
CA GLU A 31 0.21 -2.85 15.19
C GLU A 31 0.93 -3.99 15.91
N GLY A 32 2.04 -3.67 16.59
CA GLY A 32 2.85 -4.63 17.33
C GLY A 32 3.83 -5.41 16.45
N THR A 33 3.91 -6.74 16.65
CA THR A 33 4.84 -7.57 15.87
C THR A 33 4.39 -7.63 14.41
N PRO A 34 5.23 -7.25 13.42
CA PRO A 34 4.85 -7.28 12.01
C PRO A 34 4.35 -8.67 11.57
N ALA A 35 3.16 -8.68 10.98
CA ALA A 35 2.50 -9.87 10.47
C ALA A 35 1.81 -9.56 9.14
N LYS A 36 1.42 -10.62 8.41
CA LYS A 36 0.72 -10.44 7.13
C LYS A 36 -0.62 -9.75 7.36
N ILE A 37 -0.83 -8.60 6.72
CA ILE A 37 -2.10 -7.86 6.75
C ILE A 37 -2.96 -8.34 5.58
N ALA A 38 -4.23 -8.65 5.85
CA ALA A 38 -5.21 -8.90 4.80
C ALA A 38 -5.55 -7.58 4.09
N ILE A 39 -5.19 -7.50 2.81
CA ILE A 39 -5.49 -6.35 1.96
C ILE A 39 -6.61 -6.73 0.99
N ASP A 40 -7.66 -5.91 0.97
CA ASP A 40 -8.77 -6.02 0.04
C ASP A 40 -9.05 -4.65 -0.61
N LYS A 41 -10.01 -4.62 -1.54
CA LYS A 41 -10.40 -3.39 -2.24
C LYS A 41 -10.82 -2.28 -1.27
N LYS A 42 -11.52 -2.60 -0.18
CA LYS A 42 -12.04 -1.61 0.78
C LYS A 42 -10.93 -1.08 1.67
N SER A 43 -10.05 -1.94 2.18
CA SER A 43 -8.92 -1.51 3.02
C SER A 43 -7.88 -0.73 2.22
N ALA A 44 -7.52 -1.18 1.01
CA ALA A 44 -6.55 -0.50 0.15
C ALA A 44 -6.99 0.91 -0.29
N HIS A 45 -8.29 1.10 -0.59
CA HIS A 45 -8.85 2.42 -0.92
C HIS A 45 -9.09 3.32 0.31
N LYS A 46 -8.80 2.83 1.52
CA LYS A 46 -8.86 3.57 2.77
C LYS A 46 -7.49 3.53 3.45
N ASP A 47 -7.45 3.11 4.70
CA ASP A 47 -6.36 3.43 5.62
C ASP A 47 -5.11 2.59 5.38
N ALA A 48 -5.24 1.45 4.70
CA ALA A 48 -4.08 0.63 4.36
C ALA A 48 -3.18 1.27 3.29
N CYS A 49 -3.70 2.16 2.44
CA CYS A 49 -2.89 2.83 1.41
C CYS A 49 -3.36 4.26 1.15
N LYS A 50 -4.57 4.42 0.61
CA LYS A 50 -5.02 5.67 -0.02
C LYS A 50 -5.18 6.83 0.97
N THR A 51 -5.64 6.58 2.19
CA THR A 51 -5.80 7.65 3.20
C THR A 51 -4.44 8.25 3.55
N CYS A 52 -3.43 7.40 3.84
CA CYS A 52 -2.07 7.86 4.11
C CYS A 52 -1.50 8.66 2.94
N HIS A 53 -1.68 8.17 1.70
CA HIS A 53 -1.22 8.88 0.50
C HIS A 53 -1.85 10.26 0.31
N LYS A 54 -3.11 10.46 0.70
CA LYS A 54 -3.75 11.79 0.63
C LYS A 54 -3.03 12.81 1.53
N SER A 55 -2.58 12.38 2.71
CA SER A 55 -1.90 13.26 3.66
C SER A 55 -0.40 13.41 3.37
N ASN A 56 0.20 12.41 2.72
CA ASN A 56 1.66 12.33 2.53
C ASN A 56 2.11 12.38 1.06
N ASN A 57 1.32 13.01 0.18
CA ASN A 57 1.65 13.19 -1.24
C ASN A 57 1.95 11.89 -2.02
N GLY A 58 1.31 10.78 -1.64
CA GLY A 58 1.35 9.53 -2.39
C GLY A 58 0.33 9.48 -3.55
N PRO A 59 0.35 8.43 -4.39
CA PRO A 59 -0.63 8.28 -5.46
C PRO A 59 -2.05 8.10 -4.91
N THR A 60 -2.96 8.95 -5.37
CA THR A 60 -4.40 8.93 -4.98
C THR A 60 -5.35 8.73 -6.16
N LYS A 61 -4.86 8.92 -7.39
CA LYS A 61 -5.60 8.66 -8.64
C LYS A 61 -5.48 7.19 -9.03
N CYS A 62 -6.47 6.65 -9.75
CA CYS A 62 -6.55 5.22 -10.09
C CYS A 62 -5.26 4.71 -10.75
N GLY A 63 -4.79 5.40 -11.80
CA GLY A 63 -3.56 5.03 -12.53
C GLY A 63 -2.25 5.35 -11.79
N GLY A 64 -2.30 5.98 -10.61
CA GLY A 64 -1.12 6.13 -9.76
C GLY A 64 -0.77 4.87 -8.98
N CYS A 65 -1.73 3.95 -8.82
CA CYS A 65 -1.52 2.66 -8.18
C CYS A 65 -1.75 1.49 -9.15
N HIS A 66 -2.82 1.54 -9.96
CA HIS A 66 -3.18 0.49 -10.89
C HIS A 66 -2.42 0.65 -12.22
N ILE A 67 -1.33 -0.09 -12.38
CA ILE A 67 -0.49 -0.07 -13.59
C ILE A 67 -0.83 -1.30 -14.45
N LYS A 68 -1.19 -1.07 -15.70
CA LYS A 68 -1.45 -2.15 -16.66
C LYS A 68 -0.18 -2.61 -17.34
#